data_AF-H2JEQ8-F1
#
_entry.id   AF-H2JEQ8-F1
#
_cell.length_a   1.000
_cell.length_b   1.000
_cell.length_c   1.000
_cell.angle_alpha   90.00
_cell.angle_beta   90.00
_cell.angle_gamma   90.00
#
_symmetry.space_group_name_H-M   'P 1'
#
loop_
_entity.id
_entity.type
_entity.pdbx_description
1 polymer ?
#
loop_
_entity_poly.entity_id
_entity_poly.type
_entity_poly.pdbx_seq_one_letter_code
_entity_poly.pdbx_strand_id
1 'polypeptide(L)'
;MSHSKLKKPDFSIYLNKWNPSAKKYINICNICGSQGYSPVILAEDFYYREPNIHTENRAIYKELTRTLKPLPLDSMGRCEICNKIQEQTT
;
A
#
# COMPACT_ATOMS: atom_id res chain seq x y z
N MET A 1 11.76 27.62 -27.39
CA MET A 1 12.23 26.46 -26.60
C MET A 1 11.42 26.42 -25.30
N SER A 2 10.36 25.61 -25.25
CA SER A 2 9.50 25.52 -24.06
C SER A 2 10.04 24.45 -23.11
N HIS A 3 10.48 24.88 -21.93
CA HIS A 3 10.88 23.99 -20.85
C HIS A 3 9.66 23.18 -20.37
N SER A 4 9.62 21.90 -20.72
CA SER A 4 8.63 20.95 -20.23
C SER A 4 8.72 20.87 -18.71
N LYS A 5 7.66 21.34 -18.04
CA LYS A 5 7.44 21.13 -16.60
C LYS A 5 7.55 19.64 -16.31
N LEU A 6 8.59 19.23 -15.61
CA LEU A 6 8.75 17.87 -15.07
C LEU A 6 7.55 17.58 -14.16
N LYS A 7 6.49 16.99 -14.74
CA LYS A 7 5.38 16.43 -13.98
C LYS A 7 5.99 15.31 -13.14
N LYS A 8 5.88 15.45 -11.81
CA LYS A 8 6.19 14.38 -10.87
C LYS A 8 5.59 13.08 -11.42
N PRO A 9 6.35 11.99 -11.55
CA PRO A 9 5.81 10.74 -12.08
C PRO A 9 4.58 10.39 -11.25
N ASP A 10 3.48 10.04 -11.93
CA ASP A 10 2.30 9.50 -11.28
C ASP A 10 2.75 8.45 -10.27
N PHE A 11 2.25 8.55 -9.05
CA PHE A 11 2.65 7.70 -7.92
C PHE A 11 2.60 6.19 -8.28
N SER A 12 1.67 5.83 -9.16
CA SER A 12 1.55 4.52 -9.82
C SER A 12 2.78 4.12 -10.64
N ILE A 13 3.38 5.02 -11.41
CA ILE A 13 4.59 4.75 -12.23
C ILE A 13 5.81 4.56 -11.33
N TYR A 14 5.93 5.34 -10.25
CA TYR A 14 7.03 5.22 -9.30
C TYR A 14 7.00 3.85 -8.61
N LEU A 15 5.84 3.41 -8.11
CA LEU A 15 5.69 2.09 -7.48
C LEU A 15 5.86 0.94 -8.48
N ASN A 16 5.28 1.02 -9.69
CA ASN A 16 5.39 -0.03 -10.70
C ASN A 16 6.83 -0.22 -11.23
N LYS A 17 7.67 0.83 -11.26
CA LYS A 17 9.08 0.72 -11.66
C LYS A 17 10.03 0.34 -10.52
N TRP A 18 9.72 0.72 -9.28
CA TRP A 18 10.69 0.69 -8.18
C TRP A 18 10.72 -0.65 -7.43
N ASN A 19 9.56 -1.26 -7.18
CA ASN A 19 9.52 -2.63 -6.65
C ASN A 19 8.15 -3.29 -6.92
N PRO A 20 8.05 -4.21 -7.90
CA PRO A 20 6.84 -5.00 -8.14
C PRO A 20 6.34 -5.73 -6.89
N SER A 21 7.25 -6.17 -6.03
CA SER A 21 6.97 -6.83 -4.75
C SER A 21 6.35 -5.88 -3.71
N ALA A 22 6.45 -4.56 -3.85
CA ALA A 22 5.78 -3.62 -2.95
C ALA A 22 4.27 -3.55 -3.22
N LYS A 23 3.86 -3.77 -4.48
CA LYS A 23 2.46 -3.65 -4.92
C LYS A 23 1.53 -4.61 -4.19
N LYS A 24 2.00 -5.82 -3.85
CA LYS A 24 1.20 -6.82 -3.11
C LYS A 24 0.83 -6.37 -1.69
N TYR A 25 1.51 -5.35 -1.16
CA TYR A 25 1.24 -4.78 0.15
C TYR A 25 0.45 -3.46 0.07
N ILE A 26 -0.08 -3.11 -1.09
CA ILE A 26 -0.99 -1.97 -1.25
C ILE A 26 -2.42 -2.51 -1.27
N ASN A 27 -3.19 -2.12 -0.26
CA ASN A 27 -4.60 -2.39 -0.16
C ASN A 27 -5.40 -1.31 -0.88
N ILE A 28 -6.46 -1.74 -1.55
CA ILE A 28 -7.45 -0.87 -2.20
C ILE A 28 -8.83 -1.32 -1.74
N CYS A 29 -9.62 -0.40 -1.19
CA CYS A 29 -10.98 -0.72 -0.80
C CYS A 29 -11.85 -0.97 -2.04
N ASN A 30 -12.55 -2.10 -2.09
CA ASN A 30 -13.43 -2.47 -3.21
C ASN A 30 -14.66 -1.56 -3.37
N ILE A 31 -15.03 -0.82 -2.32
CA ILE A 31 -16.23 0.02 -2.31
C ILE A 31 -15.89 1.47 -2.65
N CYS A 32 -14.96 2.09 -1.91
CA CYS A 32 -14.65 3.50 -2.08
C CYS A 32 -13.36 3.77 -2.88
N GLY A 33 -12.60 2.74 -3.25
CA GLY A 33 -11.34 2.88 -3.98
C GLY A 33 -10.20 3.49 -3.17
N SER A 34 -10.37 3.72 -1.86
CA SER A 34 -9.31 4.28 -1.01
C SER A 34 -8.09 3.37 -1.03
N GLN A 35 -6.90 3.96 -1.11
CA GLN A 35 -5.64 3.23 -1.17
C GLN A 35 -4.84 3.42 0.11
N GLY A 36 -4.18 2.36 0.57
CA GLY A 36 -3.25 2.41 1.68
C GLY A 36 -2.40 1.16 1.76
N TYR A 37 -1.44 1.11 2.67
CA TYR A 37 -0.62 -0.09 2.83
C TYR A 37 -1.33 -1.13 3.71
N SER A 38 -1.06 -2.40 3.42
CA SER A 38 -1.52 -3.53 4.23
C SER A 38 -0.78 -3.55 5.58
N PRO A 39 -1.49 -3.61 6.72
CA PRO A 39 -0.87 -3.68 8.04
C PRO A 39 0.09 -4.87 8.25
N VAL A 40 0.07 -5.89 7.38
CA VAL A 40 1.01 -7.02 7.42
C VAL A 40 2.48 -6.59 7.40
N ILE A 41 2.80 -5.43 6.80
CA ILE A 41 4.17 -4.91 6.77
C ILE A 41 4.65 -4.41 8.14
N LEU A 42 3.74 -4.19 9.09
CA LEU A 42 4.04 -3.77 10.45
C LEU A 42 4.35 -4.96 11.37
N ALA A 43 4.14 -6.20 10.91
CA ALA A 43 4.38 -7.39 11.71
C ALA A 43 5.88 -7.55 11.99
N GLU A 44 6.23 -7.98 13.20
CA GLU A 44 7.63 -8.12 13.63
C GLU A 44 8.40 -9.09 12.73
N ASP A 45 7.76 -10.19 12.35
CA ASP A 45 8.30 -11.23 11.49
C ASP A 45 8.38 -10.84 10.00
N PHE A 46 7.77 -9.73 9.59
CA PHE A 46 7.94 -9.17 8.24
C PHE A 46 9.42 -8.90 7.94
N TYR A 47 10.19 -8.55 8.97
CA TYR A 47 11.60 -8.23 8.86
C TYR A 47 12.52 -9.42 9.05
N TYR A 48 12.10 -10.54 9.64
CA TYR A 48 13.02 -11.57 10.15
C TYR A 48 12.91 -12.95 9.47
N ARG A 49 12.03 -13.12 8.48
CA ARG A 49 11.81 -14.44 7.87
C ARG A 49 12.96 -14.99 7.01
N GLU A 50 13.70 -14.19 6.23
CA GLU A 50 14.78 -14.72 5.36
C GLU A 50 15.97 -13.74 5.09
N PRO A 51 17.24 -14.20 5.20
CA PRO A 51 18.46 -13.38 5.12
C PRO A 51 18.54 -12.41 3.93
N ASN A 52 18.07 -12.84 2.76
CA ASN A 52 18.13 -12.06 1.51
C ASN A 52 16.90 -11.18 1.27
N ILE A 53 15.81 -11.38 2.01
CA ILE A 53 14.54 -10.63 1.87
C ILE A 53 14.49 -9.44 2.85
N HIS A 54 15.34 -9.44 3.87
CA HIS A 54 15.38 -8.37 4.89
C HIS A 54 15.62 -6.98 4.30
N THR A 55 16.47 -6.86 3.28
CA THR A 55 16.78 -5.56 2.64
C THR A 55 15.60 -5.06 1.80
N GLU A 56 14.94 -5.96 1.08
CA GLU A 56 13.77 -5.66 0.26
C GLU A 56 12.55 -5.31 1.12
N ASN A 57 12.19 -6.15 2.09
CA ASN A 57 11.06 -5.89 3.00
C ASN A 57 11.28 -4.60 3.79
N ARG A 58 12.51 -4.30 4.20
CA ARG A 58 12.83 -3.02 4.85
C ARG A 58 12.64 -1.82 3.92
N ALA A 59 13.02 -1.94 2.65
CA ALA A 59 12.80 -0.89 1.66
C ALA A 59 11.30 -0.68 1.40
N ILE A 60 10.55 -1.78 1.25
CA ILE A 60 9.09 -1.79 1.10
C ILE A 60 8.43 -1.10 2.29
N TYR A 61 8.76 -1.52 3.52
CA TYR A 61 8.20 -0.92 4.72
C TYR A 61 8.46 0.58 4.77
N LYS A 62 9.72 1.01 4.61
CA LYS A 62 10.09 2.43 4.70
C LYS A 62 9.33 3.26 3.67
N GLU A 63 9.21 2.78 2.45
CA GLU A 63 8.59 3.56 1.38
C GLU A 63 7.06 3.59 1.49
N LEU A 64 6.43 2.45 1.80
CA LEU A 64 4.98 2.37 1.95
C LEU A 64 4.51 3.16 3.17
N THR A 65 5.19 3.05 4.31
CA THR A 65 4.82 3.80 5.52
C THR A 65 5.07 5.30 5.41
N ARG A 66 6.04 5.71 4.58
CA ARG A 66 6.31 7.13 4.30
C ARG A 66 5.25 7.75 3.38
N THR A 67 4.64 6.96 2.50
CA THR A 67 3.83 7.51 1.41
C THR A 67 2.34 7.21 1.49
N LEU A 68 1.98 6.07 2.08
CA LEU A 68 0.60 5.64 2.25
C LEU A 68 0.23 5.62 3.73
N LYS A 69 -1.07 5.69 4.01
CA LYS A 69 -1.62 5.41 5.33
C LYS A 69 -1.96 3.93 5.46
N PRO A 70 -2.02 3.37 6.69
CA PRO A 70 -2.49 2.02 6.87
C PRO A 70 -3.94 1.90 6.38
N LEU A 71 -4.25 0.82 5.66
CA LEU A 71 -5.61 0.50 5.24
C LEU A 71 -5.89 -0.97 5.50
N PRO A 72 -6.33 -1.34 6.72
CA PRO A 72 -6.85 -2.67 6.98
C PRO A 72 -8.09 -2.91 6.12
N LEU A 73 -8.16 -4.10 5.54
CA LEU A 73 -9.33 -4.57 4.80
C LEU A 73 -9.88 -5.81 5.51
N ASP A 74 -11.20 -5.98 5.47
CA ASP A 74 -11.85 -7.21 5.88
C ASP A 74 -11.70 -8.33 4.84
N SER A 75 -12.31 -9.50 5.10
CA SER A 75 -12.31 -10.64 4.18
C SER A 75 -12.98 -10.37 2.83
N MET A 76 -13.78 -9.31 2.72
CA MET A 76 -14.45 -8.88 1.48
C MET A 76 -13.68 -7.75 0.77
N GLY A 77 -12.53 -7.34 1.29
CA GLY A 77 -11.72 -6.25 0.71
C GLY A 77 -12.29 -4.85 0.99
N ARG A 78 -13.06 -4.68 2.07
CA ARG A 78 -13.67 -3.40 2.46
C ARG A 78 -12.86 -2.75 3.57
N CYS A 79 -12.68 -1.44 3.48
CA CYS A 79 -12.13 -0.68 4.59
C CYS A 79 -13.15 -0.57 5.74
N GLU A 80 -12.66 -0.30 6.94
CA GLU A 80 -13.48 -0.20 8.16
C GLU A 80 -14.67 0.76 8.00
N ILE A 81 -14.47 1.89 7.30
CA ILE A 81 -15.53 2.89 7.06
C ILE A 81 -16.64 2.28 6.20
N CYS A 82 -16.28 1.65 5.07
CA CYS A 82 -17.25 1.03 4.19
C CYS A 82 -17.92 -0.18 4.85
N ASN A 83 -17.20 -0.94 5.66
CA ASN A 83 -17.78 -2.04 6.42
C ASN A 83 -18.88 -1.53 7.38
N LYS A 84 -18.58 -0.50 8.18
CA LYS A 84 -19.53 0.12 9.12
C LYS A 84 -20.80 0.65 8.44
N ILE A 85 -20.66 1.26 7.26
CA ILE A 85 -21.81 1.77 6.50
C ILE A 85 -22.70 0.61 6.04
N GLN A 86 -22.12 -0.46 5.53
CA GLN A 86 -22.86 -1.63 5.03
C GLN A 86 -23.55 -2.40 6.16
N GLU A 87 -22.89 -2.55 7.31
CA GLU A 87 -23.48 -3.18 8.51
C GLU A 87 -24.69 -2.41 9.05
N GLN A 88 -24.72 -1.07 8.89
CA GLN A 88 -25.87 -0.26 9.29
C GLN A 88 -27.04 -0.32 8.31
N THR A 89 -26.82 -0.84 7.10
CA THR A 89 -27.85 -0.96 6.05
C THR A 89 -28.42 -2.38 5.91
N THR A 90 -27.94 -3.34 6.70
CA THR A 90 -28.36 -4.74 6.72
C THR A 90 -29.12 -5.05 7.98
#